data_AF-A0A5F2I8L0-F1
#
_entry.id   AF-A0A5F2I8L0-F1
#
_cell.length_a   1.000
_cell.length_b   1.000
_cell.length_c   1.000
_cell.angle_alpha   90.00
_cell.angle_beta   90.00
_cell.angle_gamma   90.00
#
_symmetry.space_group_name_H-M   'P 1'
#
loop_
_entity.id
_entity.type
_entity.pdbx_description
1 polymer ?
#
loop_
_entity_poly.entity_id
_entity_poly.type
_entity_poly.pdbx_seq_one_letter_code
_entity_poly.pdbx_strand_id
1 'polypeptide(L)'
;MKKTNRTALVAVTVAAGLMAGASTASSAAAQCGRASWYALHSRTASGERMNPAALTAAHRSLPFGTKLRVTNKNNGRSVVVRINDRGPFVRGRVLDLSRGAATQLGFIGSGHTAVCMARV
;
A
#
# COMPACT_ATOMS: atom_id res chain seq x y z
N MET A 1 -13.63 55.67 61.29
CA MET A 1 -14.02 56.32 60.02
C MET A 1 -13.01 55.96 58.93
N LYS A 2 -13.49 55.58 57.74
CA LYS A 2 -12.76 55.40 56.45
C LYS A 2 -11.86 54.16 56.36
N LYS A 3 -11.81 53.35 55.30
CA LYS A 3 -12.61 53.13 54.07
C LYS A 3 -12.08 51.80 53.49
N THR A 4 -12.96 51.01 52.88
CA THR A 4 -12.70 49.77 52.11
C THR A 4 -11.71 49.93 50.94
N ASN A 5 -11.10 48.82 50.51
CA ASN A 5 -10.99 48.30 49.11
C ASN A 5 -9.89 47.22 49.05
N ARG A 6 -10.19 45.91 48.93
CA ARG A 6 -10.56 45.16 47.70
C ARG A 6 -9.71 45.51 46.48
N THR A 7 -8.64 44.75 46.24
CA THR A 7 -8.10 44.50 44.91
C THR A 7 -7.67 43.04 44.83
N ALA A 8 -8.28 42.36 43.86
CA ALA A 8 -8.23 40.92 43.66
C ALA A 8 -6.91 40.48 43.04
N LEU A 9 -6.38 39.37 43.54
CA LEU A 9 -5.36 38.56 42.90
C LEU A 9 -6.06 37.78 41.77
N VAL A 10 -5.84 38.13 40.51
CA VAL A 10 -6.22 37.25 39.38
C VAL A 10 -4.93 36.68 38.82
N ALA A 11 -4.59 35.47 39.28
CA ALA A 11 -3.54 34.67 38.69
C ALA A 11 -3.99 34.27 37.27
N VAL A 12 -3.34 34.83 36.26
CA VAL A 12 -3.51 34.39 34.87
C VAL A 12 -2.72 33.11 34.70
N THR A 13 -3.39 31.97 34.83
CA THR A 13 -2.84 30.66 34.43
C THR A 13 -3.05 30.47 32.93
N VAL A 14 -2.06 30.86 32.12
CA VAL A 14 -1.99 30.37 30.73
C VAL A 14 -1.45 28.95 30.77
N ALA A 15 -2.33 27.98 30.96
CA ALA A 15 -2.01 26.58 30.67
C ALA A 15 -2.04 26.41 29.15
N ALA A 16 -0.87 26.55 28.52
CA ALA A 16 -0.67 26.23 27.11
C ALA A 16 -1.01 24.75 26.89
N GLY A 17 -2.15 24.48 26.26
CA GLY A 17 -2.57 23.15 25.87
C GLY A 17 -1.61 22.59 24.82
N LEU A 18 -0.77 21.63 25.24
CA LEU A 18 -0.07 20.72 24.33
C LEU A 18 -1.11 19.84 23.65
N MET A 19 -1.66 20.31 22.53
CA MET A 19 -2.39 19.45 21.60
C MET A 19 -1.36 18.55 20.92
N ALA A 20 -1.10 17.39 21.55
CA ALA A 20 -0.42 16.28 20.93
C ALA A 20 -1.24 15.84 19.71
N GLY A 21 -0.84 16.29 18.52
CA GLY A 21 -1.35 15.79 17.26
C GLY A 21 -0.99 14.32 17.13
N ALA A 22 -1.86 13.44 17.63
CA ALA A 22 -1.80 12.02 17.36
C ALA A 22 -1.93 11.83 15.85
N SER A 23 -0.79 11.68 15.18
CA SER A 23 -0.74 11.29 13.77
C SER A 23 -1.34 9.90 13.68
N THR A 24 -2.62 9.80 13.33
CA THR A 24 -3.23 8.52 12.98
C THR A 24 -2.56 8.07 11.69
N ALA A 25 -1.46 7.33 11.81
CA ALA A 25 -0.91 6.59 10.70
C ALA A 25 -2.03 5.70 10.17
N SER A 26 -2.65 6.12 9.07
CA SER A 26 -3.66 5.33 8.39
C SER A 26 -2.93 4.09 7.90
N SER A 27 -3.06 2.99 8.66
CA SER A 27 -2.70 1.66 8.22
C SER A 27 -3.40 1.47 6.88
N ALA A 28 -2.64 1.55 5.78
CA ALA A 28 -3.19 1.30 4.46
C ALA A 28 -3.75 -0.12 4.50
N ALA A 29 -5.07 -0.25 4.61
CA ALA A 29 -5.73 -1.52 4.79
C ALA A 29 -5.26 -2.48 3.70
N ALA A 30 -4.80 -3.67 4.10
CA ALA A 30 -4.33 -4.67 3.16
C ALA A 30 -5.49 -5.05 2.23
N GLN A 31 -5.36 -4.71 0.94
CA GLN A 31 -6.35 -5.08 -0.06
C GLN A 31 -6.08 -6.52 -0.48
N CYS A 32 -7.08 -7.40 -0.37
CA CYS A 32 -6.96 -8.79 -0.77
C CYS A 32 -7.76 -9.10 -2.03
N GLY A 33 -7.34 -10.14 -2.76
CA GLY A 33 -8.03 -10.62 -3.94
C GLY A 33 -7.25 -11.72 -4.66
N ARG A 34 -7.68 -12.07 -5.87
CA ARG A 34 -6.95 -13.06 -6.69
C ARG A 34 -5.87 -12.37 -7.51
N ALA A 35 -4.70 -12.99 -7.60
CA ALA A 35 -3.64 -12.59 -8.51
C ALA A 35 -3.35 -13.69 -9.53
N SER A 36 -2.91 -13.29 -10.73
CA SER A 36 -2.33 -14.20 -11.71
C SER A 36 -0.93 -13.75 -12.10
N TRP A 37 -0.30 -14.37 -13.10
CA TRP A 37 0.99 -13.94 -13.62
C TRP A 37 1.04 -13.87 -15.14
N TYR A 38 1.97 -13.07 -15.66
CA TYR A 38 2.19 -12.90 -17.10
C TYR A 38 3.68 -12.81 -17.47
N ALA A 39 3.96 -13.09 -18.74
CA ALA A 39 5.25 -12.91 -19.38
C ALA A 39 5.00 -12.49 -20.84
N LEU A 40 5.04 -11.19 -21.09
CA LEU A 40 4.81 -10.61 -22.42
C LEU A 40 6.13 -10.25 -23.10
N HIS A 41 6.12 -10.20 -24.42
CA HIS A 41 7.25 -9.72 -25.25
C HIS A 41 7.10 -8.24 -25.66
N SER A 42 6.03 -7.57 -25.22
CA SER A 42 5.68 -6.19 -25.56
C SER A 42 6.24 -5.18 -24.55
N ARG A 43 5.96 -3.89 -24.80
CA ARG A 43 6.04 -2.86 -23.76
C ARG A 43 4.84 -2.95 -22.83
N THR A 44 5.05 -2.55 -21.57
CA THR A 44 4.01 -2.35 -20.57
C THR A 44 3.35 -0.97 -20.75
N ALA A 45 2.25 -0.72 -20.05
CA ALA A 45 1.57 0.58 -20.08
C ALA A 45 2.39 1.74 -19.48
N SER A 46 3.46 1.46 -18.70
CA SER A 46 4.43 2.49 -18.30
C SER A 46 5.40 2.89 -19.42
N GLY A 47 5.41 2.17 -20.55
CA GLY A 47 6.33 2.37 -21.66
C GLY A 47 7.62 1.54 -21.57
N GLU A 48 7.90 0.92 -20.41
CA GLU A 48 9.03 0.01 -20.20
C GLU A 48 8.86 -1.29 -21.00
N ARG A 49 9.95 -1.85 -21.53
CA ARG A 49 9.94 -3.23 -22.07
C ARG A 49 9.64 -4.20 -20.92
N MET A 50 8.68 -5.11 -21.11
CA MET A 50 8.41 -6.11 -20.08
C MET A 50 9.63 -7.00 -19.84
N ASN A 51 9.99 -7.17 -18.57
CA ASN A 51 10.99 -8.12 -18.12
C ASN A 51 10.32 -9.19 -17.23
N PRO A 52 10.15 -10.43 -17.72
CA PRO A 52 9.54 -11.51 -16.95
C PRO A 52 10.24 -11.83 -15.63
N ALA A 53 11.55 -11.56 -15.51
CA ALA A 53 12.33 -11.84 -14.30
C ALA A 53 12.30 -10.70 -13.27
N ALA A 54 11.82 -9.51 -13.64
CA ALA A 54 11.71 -8.38 -12.72
C ALA A 54 10.63 -8.62 -11.65
N LEU A 55 10.63 -7.81 -10.58
CA LEU A 55 9.61 -7.82 -9.54
C LEU A 55 8.60 -6.70 -9.78
N THR A 56 7.78 -6.89 -10.82
CA THR A 56 6.75 -5.92 -11.23
C THR A 56 5.36 -6.52 -11.27
N ALA A 57 4.35 -5.64 -11.34
CA ALA A 57 2.95 -6.04 -11.43
C ALA A 57 2.10 -5.03 -12.23
N ALA A 58 0.99 -5.53 -12.77
CA ALA A 58 -0.08 -4.73 -13.35
C ALA A 58 -1.18 -4.46 -12.31
N HIS A 59 -1.62 -3.22 -12.21
CA HIS A 59 -2.77 -2.82 -11.40
C HIS A 59 -3.63 -1.78 -12.14
N ARG A 60 -4.95 -1.80 -11.90
CA ARG A 60 -5.93 -1.04 -12.70
C ARG A 60 -5.70 0.47 -12.62
N SER A 61 -5.47 0.96 -11.41
CA SER A 61 -5.51 2.40 -11.11
C SER A 61 -4.36 2.89 -10.24
N LEU A 62 -3.47 2.02 -9.76
CA LEU A 62 -2.37 2.49 -8.91
C LEU A 62 -1.37 3.26 -9.78
N PRO A 63 -0.82 4.38 -9.28
CA PRO A 63 0.22 5.10 -9.99
C PRO A 63 1.38 4.17 -10.35
N PHE A 64 1.95 4.34 -11.54
CA PHE A 64 3.19 3.66 -11.88
C PHE A 64 4.29 4.06 -10.90
N GLY A 65 5.15 3.11 -10.53
CA GLY A 65 6.16 3.30 -9.49
C GLY A 65 5.69 2.94 -8.08
N THR A 66 4.38 2.80 -7.83
CA THR A 66 3.86 2.35 -6.53
C THR A 66 4.49 1.01 -6.16
N LYS A 67 5.03 0.90 -4.93
CA LYS A 67 5.54 -0.35 -4.40
C LYS A 67 4.49 -1.01 -3.52
N LEU A 68 4.33 -2.32 -3.68
CA LEU A 68 3.41 -3.14 -2.90
C LEU A 68 4.15 -4.33 -2.31
N ARG A 69 3.99 -4.56 -1.01
CA ARG A 69 4.24 -5.88 -0.43
C ARG A 69 3.03 -6.76 -0.76
N VAL A 70 3.27 -7.86 -1.47
CA VAL A 70 2.26 -8.84 -1.86
C VAL A 70 2.54 -10.12 -1.11
N THR A 71 1.54 -10.67 -0.44
CA THR A 71 1.63 -11.92 0.33
C THR A 71 0.68 -12.95 -0.26
N ASN A 72 1.20 -14.12 -0.61
CA ASN A 72 0.41 -15.26 -1.03
C ASN A 72 -0.26 -15.91 0.19
N LYS A 73 -1.59 -15.93 0.22
CA LYS A 73 -2.36 -16.44 1.36
C LYS A 73 -2.24 -17.95 1.55
N ASN A 74 -1.89 -18.69 0.50
CA ASN A 74 -1.83 -20.16 0.57
C ASN A 74 -0.55 -20.67 1.26
N ASN A 75 0.53 -19.89 1.25
CA ASN A 75 1.83 -20.33 1.77
C ASN A 75 2.57 -19.28 2.61
N GLY A 76 1.99 -18.09 2.81
CA GLY A 76 2.57 -17.01 3.61
C GLY A 76 3.78 -16.30 2.99
N ARG A 77 4.25 -16.72 1.81
CA ARG A 77 5.39 -16.07 1.14
C ARG A 77 5.01 -14.67 0.70
N SER A 78 5.96 -13.73 0.79
CA SER A 78 5.75 -12.35 0.35
C SER A 78 6.88 -11.81 -0.51
N VAL A 79 6.56 -10.85 -1.37
CA VAL A 79 7.50 -10.15 -2.24
C VAL A 79 7.10 -8.69 -2.37
N VAL A 80 8.06 -7.78 -2.51
CA VAL A 80 7.78 -6.39 -2.87
C VAL A 80 7.87 -6.25 -4.39
N VAL A 81 6.81 -5.70 -4.99
CA VAL A 81 6.73 -5.44 -6.43
C VAL A 81 6.50 -3.97 -6.70
N ARG A 82 6.90 -3.51 -7.89
CA ARG A 82 6.58 -2.18 -8.41
C ARG A 82 5.48 -2.26 -9.47
N ILE A 83 4.49 -1.38 -9.39
CA ILE A 83 3.47 -1.24 -10.43
C ILE A 83 4.09 -0.56 -11.66
N ASN A 84 4.07 -1.23 -12.81
CA ASN A 84 4.54 -0.67 -14.08
C ASN A 84 3.61 -0.97 -15.26
N ASP A 85 2.46 -1.60 -15.02
CA ASP A 85 1.53 -1.97 -16.08
C ASP A 85 0.05 -1.83 -15.65
N ARG A 86 -0.86 -1.99 -16.61
CA ARG A 86 -2.31 -1.88 -16.45
C ARG A 86 -3.01 -3.23 -16.64
N GLY A 87 -4.14 -3.37 -15.96
CA GLY A 87 -4.84 -4.63 -15.76
C GLY A 87 -4.94 -4.95 -14.27
N PRO A 88 -5.49 -6.10 -13.85
CA PRO A 88 -6.10 -7.12 -14.70
C PRO A 88 -7.42 -6.62 -15.29
N PHE A 89 -7.73 -6.97 -16.54
CA PHE A 89 -9.06 -6.71 -17.12
C PHE A 89 -10.03 -7.88 -16.96
N VAL A 90 -9.58 -8.96 -16.31
CA VAL A 90 -10.41 -10.10 -15.92
C VAL A 90 -11.10 -9.82 -14.58
N ARG A 91 -12.41 -10.05 -14.54
CA ARG A 91 -13.22 -9.90 -13.30
C ARG A 91 -12.66 -10.79 -12.19
N GLY A 92 -12.69 -10.27 -10.96
CA GLY A 92 -12.24 -11.00 -9.76
C GLY A 92 -10.73 -11.06 -9.53
N ARG A 93 -9.88 -10.59 -10.47
CA ARG A 93 -8.43 -10.42 -10.22
C ARG A 93 -8.12 -8.99 -9.81
N VAL A 94 -7.23 -8.82 -8.84
CA VAL A 94 -6.78 -7.51 -8.35
C VAL A 94 -5.38 -7.14 -8.82
N LEU A 95 -4.56 -8.14 -9.18
CA LEU A 95 -3.16 -7.95 -9.55
C LEU A 95 -2.73 -9.01 -10.57
N ASP A 96 -1.99 -8.62 -11.60
CA ASP A 96 -1.28 -9.58 -12.46
C ASP A 96 0.22 -9.36 -12.27
N LEU A 97 0.93 -10.40 -11.85
CA LEU A 97 2.33 -10.35 -11.43
C LEU A 97 3.25 -10.75 -12.59
N SER A 98 4.46 -10.21 -12.60
CA SER A 98 5.56 -10.77 -13.41
C SER A 98 5.84 -12.24 -13.03
N ARG A 99 6.37 -13.03 -13.98
CA ARG A 99 6.79 -14.41 -13.72
C ARG A 99 7.78 -14.50 -12.54
N GLY A 100 8.73 -13.57 -12.44
CA GLY A 100 9.71 -13.50 -11.33
C GLY A 100 9.04 -13.36 -9.97
N ALA A 101 8.09 -12.43 -9.83
CA ALA A 101 7.33 -12.27 -8.59
C ALA A 101 6.46 -13.50 -8.28
N ALA A 102 5.85 -14.11 -9.28
CA ALA A 102 5.05 -15.32 -9.11
C ALA A 102 5.86 -16.56 -8.70
N THR A 103 7.10 -16.67 -9.21
CA THR A 103 8.07 -17.68 -8.77
C THR A 103 8.41 -17.50 -7.29
N GLN A 104 8.71 -16.27 -6.86
CA GLN A 104 9.03 -15.99 -5.46
C GLN A 104 7.84 -16.23 -4.52
N LEU A 105 6.61 -15.96 -4.97
CA LEU A 105 5.38 -16.25 -4.24
C LEU A 105 4.97 -17.72 -4.31
N GLY A 106 5.61 -18.54 -5.15
CA GLY A 106 5.40 -19.98 -5.24
C GLY A 106 4.04 -20.38 -5.79
N PHE A 107 3.54 -19.72 -6.84
CA PHE A 107 2.26 -20.09 -7.47
C PHE A 107 2.32 -20.26 -8.99
N ILE A 108 3.52 -20.42 -9.59
CA ILE A 108 3.68 -20.60 -11.04
C ILE A 108 2.80 -21.73 -11.58
N GLY A 109 2.88 -22.92 -10.97
CA GLY A 109 2.12 -24.10 -11.41
C GLY A 109 0.60 -23.94 -11.31
N SER A 110 0.12 -23.21 -10.29
CA SER A 110 -1.31 -22.95 -10.11
C SER A 110 -1.85 -21.87 -11.08
N GLY A 111 -0.98 -21.07 -11.69
CA GLY A 111 -1.33 -19.95 -12.57
C GLY A 111 -1.88 -18.71 -11.84
N HIS A 112 -2.58 -18.92 -10.73
CA HIS A 112 -3.18 -17.87 -9.91
C HIS A 112 -3.21 -18.28 -8.43
N THR A 113 -3.30 -17.29 -7.54
CA THR A 113 -3.44 -17.50 -6.08
C THR A 113 -4.23 -16.37 -5.42
N ALA A 114 -4.70 -16.60 -4.20
CA ALA A 114 -5.21 -15.54 -3.34
C ALA A 114 -4.04 -14.77 -2.72
N VAL A 115 -4.08 -13.45 -2.81
CA VAL A 115 -3.07 -12.55 -2.24
C VAL A 115 -3.69 -11.45 -1.39
N CYS A 116 -2.90 -10.92 -0.47
CA CYS A 116 -3.13 -9.60 0.13
C CYS A 116 -1.97 -8.68 -0.21
N MET A 117 -2.26 -7.40 -0.45
CA MET A 117 -1.26 -6.40 -0.82
C MET A 117 -1.40 -5.13 0.03
N ALA A 118 -0.26 -4.55 0.41
CA ALA A 118 -0.17 -3.29 1.15
C ALA A 118 0.93 -2.41 0.54
N ARG A 119 0.72 -1.09 0.56
CA ARG A 119 1.74 -0.13 0.13
C ARG A 119 2.94 -0.15 1.08
N VAL A 120 4.14 0.06 0.53
CA VAL A 120 5.43 0.16 1.22
C VAL A 120 6.13 1.45 0.84
#